data_AF-A0A2V7AQV0-F1
#
_entry.id   AF-A0A2V7AQV0-F1
#
_cell.length_a   1.000
_cell.length_b   1.000
_cell.length_c   1.000
_cell.angle_alpha   90.00
_cell.angle_beta   90.00
_cell.angle_gamma   90.00
#
_symmetry.space_group_name_H-M   'P 1'
#
loop_
_entity.id
_entity.type
_entity.pdbx_description
1 polymer ?
#
loop_
_entity_poly.entity_id
_entity_poly.type
_entity_poly.pdbx_seq_one_letter_code
_entity_poly.pdbx_strand_id
1 'polypeptide(L)'
;MPEPLVIVMAVFAVLGVVLLVAALVTLRKQRWLGTGMSLMLAVFFLALAALAATLGVAMQGYRALTREVVAATVVTRPTGPERFLATFTFPEGRREQYEITGNALYVDAHIVKWHPRANILGLHTAYQLDRVSGRYDRLEDEQTKPRRIFSLSRPTPVDMFQVARSLTFLRRFARLVDAEYGSATFIATREPTQLELRVSTSGLLFRPAGQTLQGASASPIPQR
;
A
#
# COMPACT_ATOMS: atom_id res chain seq x y z
N MET A 1 -17.09 -7.98 1.71
CA MET A 1 -17.91 -8.31 0.51
C MET A 1 -16.98 -8.98 -0.48
N PRO A 2 -17.26 -10.21 -0.97
CA PRO A 2 -16.43 -10.84 -1.99
C PRO A 2 -16.41 -9.95 -3.24
N GLU A 3 -15.24 -9.81 -3.87
CA GLU A 3 -15.11 -9.06 -5.11
C GLU A 3 -16.05 -9.65 -6.18
N PRO A 4 -16.75 -8.82 -6.98
CA PRO A 4 -17.69 -9.30 -8.00
C PRO A 4 -17.04 -10.29 -8.98
N LEU A 5 -15.74 -10.15 -9.20
CA LEU A 5 -14.92 -11.00 -10.07
C LEU A 5 -14.77 -12.44 -9.56
N VAL A 6 -14.74 -12.63 -8.24
CA VAL A 6 -14.67 -13.97 -7.60
C VAL A 6 -15.98 -14.72 -7.83
N ILE A 7 -17.11 -14.03 -7.77
CA ILE A 7 -18.44 -14.61 -8.02
C ILE A 7 -18.55 -15.05 -9.48
N VAL A 8 -18.14 -14.20 -10.42
CA VAL A 8 -18.14 -14.50 -11.86
C VAL A 8 -17.26 -15.71 -12.17
N MET A 9 -16.05 -15.77 -11.60
CA MET A 9 -15.15 -16.93 -11.73
C MET A 9 -15.81 -18.22 -11.23
N ALA A 10 -16.44 -18.20 -10.05
CA ALA A 10 -17.09 -19.37 -9.47
C ALA A 10 -18.27 -19.87 -10.34
N VAL A 11 -19.10 -18.95 -10.85
CA VAL A 11 -20.24 -19.29 -11.71
C VAL A 11 -19.78 -19.97 -13.01
N PHE A 12 -18.78 -19.39 -13.69
CA PHE A 12 -18.27 -19.99 -14.93
C PHE A 12 -17.54 -21.31 -14.70
N ALA A 13 -16.82 -21.46 -13.58
CA ALA A 13 -16.19 -22.73 -13.22
C ALA A 13 -17.23 -23.84 -13.00
N VAL A 14 -18.32 -23.55 -12.27
CA VAL A 14 -19.40 -24.51 -12.04
C VAL A 14 -20.10 -24.89 -13.35
N LEU A 15 -20.44 -23.90 -14.20
CA LEU A 15 -21.02 -24.14 -15.52
C LEU A 15 -20.13 -25.03 -16.40
N GLY A 16 -18.83 -24.75 -16.43
CA GLY A 16 -17.85 -25.55 -17.18
C GLY A 16 -17.78 -26.99 -16.69
N VAL A 17 -17.74 -27.22 -15.38
CA VAL A 17 -17.71 -28.57 -14.78
C VAL A 17 -19.00 -29.34 -15.06
N VAL A 18 -20.17 -28.71 -14.91
CA VAL A 18 -21.48 -29.34 -15.18
C VAL A 18 -21.57 -29.80 -16.64
N LEU A 19 -21.16 -28.96 -17.59
CA LEU A 19 -21.16 -29.29 -19.01
C LEU A 19 -20.14 -30.37 -19.35
N LEU A 20 -18.97 -30.38 -18.70
CA LEU A 20 -17.96 -31.42 -18.87
C LEU A 20 -18.46 -32.78 -18.39
N VAL A 21 -19.12 -32.83 -17.22
CA VAL A 21 -19.77 -34.04 -16.70
C VAL A 21 -20.89 -34.50 -17.65
N ALA A 22 -21.72 -33.59 -18.14
CA ALA A 22 -22.78 -33.90 -19.11
C ALA A 22 -22.21 -34.46 -20.43
N ALA A 23 -21.09 -33.92 -20.91
CA ALA A 23 -20.37 -34.42 -22.09
C ALA A 23 -19.88 -35.86 -21.87
N LEU A 24 -19.25 -36.15 -20.72
CA LEU A 24 -18.78 -37.50 -20.36
C LEU A 24 -19.92 -38.52 -20.22
N VAL A 25 -21.05 -38.13 -19.62
CA VAL A 25 -22.24 -38.98 -19.51
C VAL A 25 -22.86 -39.25 -20.88
N THR A 26 -22.86 -38.26 -21.78
CA THR A 26 -23.41 -38.41 -23.15
C THR A 26 -22.49 -39.24 -24.05
N LEU A 27 -21.16 -39.14 -23.86
CA LEU A 27 -20.17 -39.98 -24.51
C LEU A 27 -20.38 -41.47 -24.16
N ARG A 28 -20.68 -41.76 -22.88
CA ARG A 28 -21.05 -43.10 -22.42
C ARG A 28 -22.34 -43.63 -23.03
N LYS A 29 -23.24 -42.75 -23.50
CA LYS A 29 -24.50 -43.11 -24.16
C LYS A 29 -24.39 -43.17 -25.69
N GLN A 30 -23.17 -43.15 -26.25
CA GLN A 30 -22.88 -43.34 -27.68
C GLN A 30 -23.56 -42.30 -28.62
N ARG A 31 -23.89 -41.11 -28.12
CA ARG A 31 -24.45 -39.99 -28.90
C ARG A 31 -23.35 -39.01 -29.33
N TRP A 32 -22.79 -39.23 -30.50
CA TRP A 32 -21.60 -38.52 -30.99
C TRP A 32 -21.84 -37.02 -31.27
N LEU A 33 -22.98 -36.66 -31.87
CA LEU A 33 -23.31 -35.27 -32.26
C LEU A 33 -23.53 -34.33 -31.06
N GLY A 34 -24.21 -34.79 -30.00
CA GLY A 34 -24.43 -33.99 -28.79
C GLY A 34 -23.17 -33.79 -27.96
N THR A 35 -22.24 -34.74 -28.04
CA THR A 35 -21.03 -34.72 -27.22
C THR A 35 -20.03 -33.65 -27.69
N GLY A 36 -19.87 -33.46 -29.00
CA GLY A 36 -18.97 -32.43 -29.56
C GLY A 36 -19.35 -31.01 -29.15
N MET A 37 -20.63 -30.64 -29.28
CA MET A 37 -21.12 -29.32 -28.87
C MET A 37 -20.99 -29.10 -27.36
N SER A 38 -21.33 -30.11 -26.55
CA SER A 38 -21.19 -30.02 -25.09
C SER A 38 -19.73 -29.86 -24.64
N LEU A 39 -18.79 -30.51 -25.35
CA LEU A 39 -17.36 -30.38 -25.07
C LEU A 39 -16.83 -29.00 -25.46
N MET A 40 -17.20 -28.47 -26.63
CA MET A 40 -16.85 -27.10 -27.02
C MET A 40 -17.35 -26.08 -26.00
N LEU A 41 -18.60 -26.21 -25.56
CA LEU A 41 -19.20 -25.30 -24.59
C LEU A 41 -18.53 -25.44 -23.20
N ALA A 42 -18.22 -26.66 -22.76
CA ALA A 42 -17.48 -26.89 -21.52
C ALA A 42 -16.09 -26.24 -21.54
N VAL A 43 -15.33 -26.45 -22.62
CA VAL A 43 -14.00 -25.82 -22.80
C VAL A 43 -14.11 -24.30 -22.86
N PHE A 44 -15.13 -23.76 -23.54
CA PHE A 44 -15.39 -22.33 -23.59
C PHE A 44 -15.63 -21.73 -22.19
N PHE A 45 -16.51 -22.33 -21.39
CA PHE A 45 -16.77 -21.85 -20.02
C PHE A 45 -15.56 -22.02 -19.10
N LEU A 46 -14.79 -23.10 -19.25
CA LEU A 46 -13.53 -23.27 -18.50
C LEU A 46 -12.49 -22.22 -18.89
N ALA A 47 -12.37 -21.89 -20.17
CA ALA A 47 -11.50 -20.81 -20.63
C ALA A 47 -11.94 -19.45 -20.07
N LEU A 48 -13.24 -19.18 -20.02
CA LEU A 48 -13.79 -17.96 -19.45
C LEU A 48 -13.58 -17.88 -17.92
N ALA A 49 -13.71 -19.00 -17.21
CA ALA A 49 -13.38 -19.10 -15.79
C ALA A 49 -11.89 -18.85 -15.52
N ALA A 50 -11.00 -19.42 -16.35
CA ALA A 50 -9.55 -19.20 -16.26
C ALA A 50 -9.19 -17.74 -16.53
N LEU A 51 -9.82 -17.10 -17.53
CA LEU A 51 -9.64 -15.68 -17.81
C LEU A 51 -10.11 -14.79 -16.64
N ALA A 52 -11.28 -15.10 -16.06
CA ALA A 52 -11.76 -14.40 -14.87
C ALA A 52 -10.79 -14.56 -13.68
N ALA A 53 -10.27 -15.77 -13.46
CA ALA A 53 -9.30 -16.04 -12.40
C ALA A 53 -8.01 -15.22 -12.57
N THR A 54 -7.44 -15.17 -13.79
CA THR A 54 -6.21 -14.40 -14.06
C THR A 54 -6.43 -12.90 -13.90
N LEU A 55 -7.57 -12.37 -14.34
CA LEU A 55 -7.96 -10.97 -14.13
C LEU A 55 -8.14 -10.65 -12.64
N GLY A 56 -8.75 -11.56 -11.88
CA GLY A 56 -8.92 -11.42 -10.43
C GLY A 56 -7.58 -11.33 -9.71
N VAL A 57 -6.65 -12.22 -10.02
CA VAL A 57 -5.28 -12.21 -9.47
C VAL A 57 -4.56 -10.92 -9.88
N ALA A 58 -4.67 -10.49 -11.14
CA ALA A 58 -4.05 -9.26 -11.62
C ALA A 58 -4.60 -8.01 -10.91
N MET A 59 -5.92 -7.90 -10.75
CA MET A 59 -6.55 -6.79 -10.01
C MET A 59 -6.16 -6.77 -8.55
N GLN A 60 -6.14 -7.94 -7.89
CA GLN A 60 -5.70 -8.03 -6.49
C GLN A 60 -4.23 -7.61 -6.35
N GLY A 61 -3.37 -8.06 -7.27
CA GLY A 61 -1.97 -7.63 -7.34
C GLY A 61 -1.84 -6.13 -7.55
N TYR A 62 -2.61 -5.56 -8.47
CA TYR A 62 -2.61 -4.12 -8.76
C TYR A 62 -3.05 -3.30 -7.55
N ARG A 63 -4.13 -3.69 -6.86
CA ARG A 63 -4.59 -3.02 -5.64
C ARG A 63 -3.60 -3.15 -4.50
N ALA A 64 -2.95 -4.32 -4.36
CA ALA A 64 -1.90 -4.50 -3.37
C ALA A 64 -0.69 -3.60 -3.65
N LEU A 65 -0.35 -3.37 -4.92
CA LEU A 65 0.79 -2.55 -5.33
C LEU A 65 0.52 -1.05 -5.19
N THR A 66 -0.71 -0.61 -5.52
CA THR A 66 -1.15 0.80 -5.47
C THR A 66 -1.69 1.23 -4.12
N ARG A 67 -1.67 0.35 -3.11
CA ARG A 67 -2.16 0.68 -1.78
C ARG A 67 -1.26 1.71 -1.12
N GLU A 68 -1.84 2.86 -0.78
CA GLU A 68 -1.21 3.90 0.02
C GLU A 68 -2.00 4.08 1.33
N VAL A 69 -1.33 3.90 2.47
CA VAL A 69 -1.91 4.07 3.82
C VAL A 69 -1.48 5.40 4.39
N VAL A 70 -2.40 6.18 4.95
CA VAL A 70 -2.07 7.44 5.64
C VAL A 70 -1.40 7.12 6.97
N ALA A 71 -0.13 7.52 7.13
CA ALA A 71 0.63 7.39 8.37
C ALA A 71 0.37 8.54 9.34
N ALA A 72 0.34 9.77 8.81
CA ALA A 72 0.04 10.97 9.58
C ALA A 72 -0.40 12.11 8.65
N THR A 73 -1.26 12.99 9.13
CA THR A 73 -1.52 14.29 8.50
C THR A 73 -0.56 15.32 9.12
N VAL A 74 0.17 16.02 8.27
CA VAL A 74 1.17 17.02 8.66
C VAL A 74 0.70 18.40 8.26
N VAL A 75 0.67 19.33 9.20
CA VAL A 75 0.46 20.76 8.95
C VAL A 75 1.73 21.49 9.26
N THR A 76 2.27 22.20 8.27
CA THR A 76 3.46 23.02 8.46
C THR A 76 3.10 24.50 8.50
N ARG A 77 3.78 25.25 9.36
CA ARG A 77 3.63 26.71 9.49
C ARG A 77 5.01 27.36 9.63
N PRO A 78 5.47 28.14 8.65
CA PRO A 78 6.70 28.92 8.78
C PRO A 78 6.60 29.89 9.97
N THR A 79 7.61 29.90 10.84
CA THR A 79 7.69 30.77 12.03
C THR A 79 8.84 31.77 11.96
N GLY A 80 9.77 31.58 11.03
CA GLY A 80 10.88 32.49 10.78
C GLY A 80 11.73 32.04 9.59
N PRO A 81 12.85 32.73 9.30
CA PRO A 81 13.78 32.31 8.28
C PRO A 81 14.35 30.92 8.63
N GLU A 82 14.13 29.95 7.75
CA GLU A 82 14.58 28.56 7.92
C GLU A 82 14.10 27.92 9.23
N ARG A 83 12.91 28.34 9.70
CA ARG A 83 12.26 27.78 10.87
C ARG A 83 10.78 27.65 10.61
N PHE A 84 10.25 26.50 10.95
CA PHE A 84 8.84 26.23 10.82
C PHE A 84 8.41 25.25 11.90
N LEU A 85 7.11 25.28 12.16
CA LEU A 85 6.47 24.40 13.09
C LEU A 85 5.70 23.34 12.31
N ALA A 86 5.95 22.07 12.61
CA ALA A 86 5.30 20.93 12.00
C ALA A 86 4.41 20.23 13.03
N THR A 87 3.12 20.14 12.73
CA THR A 87 2.13 19.45 13.56
C THR A 87 1.73 18.14 12.89
N PHE A 88 2.05 17.03 13.52
CA PHE A 88 1.68 15.68 13.08
C PHE A 88 0.39 15.27 13.79
N THR A 89 -0.62 14.86 13.03
CA THR A 89 -1.86 14.27 13.53
C THR A 89 -1.93 12.83 13.03
N PHE A 90 -1.92 11.87 13.94
CA PHE A 90 -1.96 10.45 13.62
C PHE A 90 -3.41 9.95 13.48
N PRO A 91 -3.64 8.83 12.78
CA PRO A 91 -4.96 8.22 12.64
C PRO A 91 -5.65 7.90 13.98
N GLU A 92 -4.85 7.64 15.03
CA GLU A 92 -5.32 7.40 16.41
C GLU A 92 -5.81 8.67 17.13
N GLY A 93 -5.74 9.84 16.49
CA GLY A 93 -6.12 11.14 17.06
C GLY A 93 -5.00 11.81 17.86
N ARG A 94 -3.86 11.15 18.07
CA ARG A 94 -2.67 11.74 18.68
C ARG A 94 -2.17 12.92 17.83
N ARG A 95 -1.82 14.02 18.50
CA ARG A 95 -1.21 15.20 17.87
C ARG A 95 0.11 15.54 18.54
N GLU A 96 1.16 15.68 17.75
CA GLU A 96 2.50 16.06 18.20
C GLU A 96 3.01 17.24 17.40
N GLN A 97 3.69 18.16 18.06
CA GLN A 97 4.12 19.43 17.48
C GLN A 97 5.63 19.56 17.65
N TYR A 98 6.32 19.81 16.55
CA TYR A 98 7.77 19.92 16.50
C TYR A 98 8.17 21.25 15.89
N GLU A 99 9.06 21.95 16.57
CA GLU A 99 9.67 23.15 16.03
C GLU A 99 10.96 22.75 15.31
N ILE A 100 10.99 22.94 13.99
CA ILE A 100 12.02 22.41 13.11
C ILE A 100 12.81 23.57 12.50
N THR A 101 14.12 23.39 12.40
CA THR A 101 15.05 24.29 11.71
C THR A 101 15.41 23.67 10.35
N GLY A 102 15.21 24.42 9.27
CA GLY A 102 15.45 23.98 7.89
C GLY A 102 14.51 24.66 6.88
N ASN A 103 14.75 24.38 5.60
CA ASN A 103 13.94 24.86 4.48
C ASN A 103 12.87 23.84 4.03
N ALA A 104 13.10 22.56 4.36
CA ALA A 104 12.21 21.46 4.06
C ALA A 104 11.97 20.59 5.31
N LEU A 105 10.79 19.99 5.39
CA LEU A 105 10.47 18.93 6.33
C LEU A 105 11.03 17.61 5.80
N TYR A 106 11.72 16.86 6.65
CA TYR A 106 12.32 15.57 6.35
C TYR A 106 11.78 14.52 7.35
N VAL A 107 11.25 13.41 6.85
CA VAL A 107 10.70 12.33 7.68
C VAL A 107 11.26 11.00 7.24
N ASP A 108 11.71 10.21 8.21
CA ASP A 108 12.21 8.85 8.03
C ASP A 108 11.26 7.81 8.61
N ALA A 109 11.22 6.65 7.98
CA ALA A 109 10.56 5.46 8.48
C ALA A 109 11.38 4.20 8.19
N HIS A 110 11.18 3.20 9.01
CA HIS A 110 11.56 1.83 8.70
C HIS A 110 10.35 1.12 8.09
N ILE A 111 10.60 0.34 7.04
CA ILE A 111 9.57 -0.41 6.31
C ILE A 111 9.97 -1.86 6.23
N VAL A 112 9.03 -2.75 6.58
CA VAL A 112 9.12 -4.18 6.36
C VAL A 112 8.18 -4.56 5.22
N LYS A 113 8.77 -5.05 4.14
CA LYS A 113 8.04 -5.59 3.01
C LYS A 113 7.94 -7.10 3.16
N TRP A 114 6.71 -7.58 3.25
CA TRP A 114 6.42 -9.01 3.22
C TRP A 114 6.43 -9.56 1.79
N HIS A 115 6.80 -10.81 1.64
CA HIS A 115 6.76 -11.53 0.38
C HIS A 115 5.31 -11.58 -0.15
N PRO A 116 5.08 -11.49 -1.47
CA PRO A 116 3.74 -11.58 -2.06
C PRO A 116 2.85 -12.76 -1.61
N ARG A 117 3.44 -13.86 -1.11
CA ARG A 117 2.70 -15.02 -0.60
C ARG A 117 2.12 -14.73 0.79
N ALA A 118 2.81 -13.94 1.60
CA ALA A 118 2.32 -13.47 2.89
C ALA A 118 1.18 -12.45 2.73
N ASN A 119 1.16 -11.68 1.64
CA ASN A 119 0.03 -10.80 1.32
C ASN A 119 -1.29 -11.56 1.14
N ILE A 120 -1.24 -12.82 0.68
CA ILE A 120 -2.44 -13.69 0.57
C ILE A 120 -3.00 -14.01 1.95
N LEU A 121 -2.14 -14.07 2.98
CA LEU A 121 -2.51 -14.29 4.38
C LEU A 121 -2.94 -13.00 5.10
N GLY A 122 -3.06 -11.89 4.37
CA GLY A 122 -3.43 -10.58 4.93
C GLY A 122 -2.29 -9.82 5.61
N LEU A 123 -1.06 -10.33 5.55
CA LEU A 123 0.12 -9.60 6.02
C LEU A 123 0.50 -8.56 4.97
N HIS A 124 0.26 -7.28 5.28
CA HIS A 124 0.61 -6.15 4.42
C HIS A 124 1.88 -5.47 4.92
N THR A 125 2.49 -4.62 4.09
CA THR A 125 3.65 -3.80 4.43
C THR A 125 3.48 -3.17 5.82
N ALA A 126 4.39 -3.49 6.74
CA ALA A 126 4.43 -2.88 8.05
C ALA A 126 5.40 -1.70 8.04
N TYR A 127 5.06 -0.64 8.77
CA TYR A 127 5.88 0.57 8.82
C TYR A 127 5.94 1.13 10.24
N GLN A 128 7.03 1.82 10.54
CA GLN A 128 7.20 2.61 11.75
C GLN A 128 7.94 3.89 11.40
N LEU A 129 7.33 5.04 11.73
CA LEU A 129 8.00 6.34 11.59
C LEU A 129 9.11 6.42 12.64
N ASP A 130 10.33 6.78 12.21
CA ASP A 130 11.50 6.77 13.07
C ASP A 130 11.77 8.16 13.66
N ARG A 131 12.04 9.12 12.77
CA ARG A 131 12.46 10.47 13.13
C ARG A 131 11.96 11.52 12.15
N VAL A 132 11.87 12.75 12.63
CA VAL A 132 11.60 13.95 11.85
C VAL A 132 12.73 14.96 12.05
N SER A 133 13.16 15.58 10.97
CA SER A 133 14.13 16.67 11.00
C SER A 133 13.81 17.73 9.95
N GLY A 134 14.53 18.84 10.00
CA GLY A 134 14.58 19.77 8.87
C GLY A 134 15.72 19.40 7.93
N ARG A 135 15.58 19.79 6.67
CA ARG A 135 16.62 19.73 5.65
C ARG A 135 16.88 21.14 5.12
N TYR A 136 18.14 21.51 5.01
CA TYR A 136 18.59 22.73 4.36
C TYR A 136 18.77 22.49 2.85
N ASP A 137 18.49 23.52 2.05
CA ASP A 137 18.65 23.44 0.59
C ASP A 137 20.13 23.45 0.19
N ARG A 138 20.98 24.14 0.96
CA ARG A 138 22.42 24.24 0.76
C ARG A 138 23.18 23.25 1.64
N LEU A 139 24.23 22.65 1.09
CA LEU A 139 25.08 21.71 1.81
C LEU A 139 25.87 22.40 2.94
N GLU A 140 26.35 23.61 2.67
CA GLU A 140 27.12 24.40 3.63
C GLU A 140 26.27 24.74 4.86
N ASP A 141 24.98 25.02 4.64
CA ASP A 141 24.00 25.29 5.68
C ASP A 141 23.73 24.02 6.50
N GLU A 142 23.60 22.85 5.86
CA GLU A 142 23.42 21.57 6.56
C GLU A 142 24.62 21.22 7.45
N GLN A 143 25.83 21.70 7.12
CA GLN A 143 27.04 21.47 7.89
C GLN A 143 27.25 22.49 9.03
N THR A 144 26.76 23.72 8.87
CA THR A 144 27.10 24.84 9.76
C THR A 144 25.95 25.28 10.65
N LYS A 145 24.69 25.09 10.23
CA LYS A 145 23.50 25.54 10.95
C LYS A 145 23.00 24.48 11.94
N PRO A 146 22.29 24.90 13.00
CA PRO A 146 21.78 23.96 14.00
C PRO A 146 20.67 23.05 13.44
N ARG A 147 20.93 21.74 13.45
CA ARG A 147 19.96 20.70 13.06
C ARG A 147 19.24 20.13 14.28
N ARG A 148 17.91 20.15 14.27
CA ARG A 148 17.06 19.49 15.28
C ARG A 148 16.46 18.21 14.71
N ILE A 149 16.60 17.11 15.46
CA ILE A 149 16.03 15.79 15.13
C ILE A 149 15.14 15.39 16.29
N PHE A 150 13.90 15.01 15.98
CA PHE A 150 12.94 14.52 16.96
C PHE A 150 12.54 13.09 16.61
N SER A 151 12.31 12.26 17.63
CA SER A 151 11.79 10.91 17.42
C SER A 151 10.29 10.95 17.17
N LEU A 152 9.85 10.21 16.15
CA LEU A 152 8.44 9.91 15.87
C LEU A 152 8.05 8.49 16.32
N SER A 153 9.05 7.65 16.61
CA SER A 153 8.88 6.28 17.08
C SER A 153 8.15 6.22 18.41
N ARG A 154 7.19 5.29 18.53
CA ARG A 154 6.69 4.79 19.81
C ARG A 154 7.16 3.36 20.06
N PRO A 155 7.33 2.95 21.32
CA PRO A 155 7.36 1.55 21.68
C PRO A 155 5.97 0.97 21.39
N THR A 156 5.85 0.21 20.30
CA THR A 156 4.64 -0.55 19.99
C THR A 156 4.67 -1.83 20.83
N PRO A 157 3.56 -2.25 21.46
CA PRO A 157 3.52 -3.50 22.25
C PRO A 157 3.84 -4.75 21.41
N VAL A 158 3.62 -4.68 20.10
CA VAL A 158 4.08 -5.68 19.14
C VAL A 158 4.98 -5.01 18.12
N ASP A 159 6.27 -5.27 18.22
CA ASP A 159 7.26 -4.82 17.27
C ASP A 159 7.25 -5.75 16.05
N MET A 160 6.61 -5.30 14.97
CA MET A 160 6.54 -6.06 13.72
C MET A 160 7.93 -6.33 13.12
N PHE A 161 8.96 -5.55 13.48
CA PHE A 161 10.35 -5.83 13.09
C PHE A 161 10.91 -7.01 13.86
N GLN A 162 10.62 -7.13 15.16
CA GLN A 162 10.96 -8.34 15.93
C GLN A 162 10.20 -9.57 15.45
N VAL A 163 8.94 -9.40 15.05
CA VAL A 163 8.16 -10.49 14.44
C VAL A 163 8.77 -10.90 13.10
N ALA A 164 9.10 -9.95 12.22
CA ALA A 164 9.77 -10.23 10.95
C ALA A 164 11.12 -10.92 11.17
N ARG A 165 11.92 -10.46 12.13
CA ARG A 165 13.22 -11.04 12.48
C ARG A 165 13.09 -12.45 13.08
N SER A 166 12.12 -12.69 13.96
CA SER A 166 11.86 -14.01 14.54
C SER A 166 11.31 -15.01 13.51
N LEU A 167 10.46 -14.56 12.58
CA LEU A 167 10.01 -15.37 11.44
C LEU A 167 11.14 -15.67 10.46
N THR A 168 12.11 -14.77 10.32
CA THR A 168 13.31 -14.98 9.51
C THR A 168 14.23 -16.02 10.14
N PHE A 169 14.34 -16.03 11.48
CA PHE A 169 15.09 -17.04 12.23
C PHE A 169 14.51 -18.45 12.05
N LEU A 170 13.19 -18.58 11.93
CA LEU A 170 12.57 -19.84 11.51
C LEU A 170 12.87 -20.07 10.02
N ARG A 171 13.86 -20.91 9.72
CA ARG A 171 14.32 -21.27 8.35
C ARG A 171 13.20 -21.67 7.37
N ARG A 172 12.05 -22.12 7.88
CA ARG A 172 10.84 -22.44 7.10
C ARG A 172 10.07 -21.19 6.63
N PHE A 173 10.12 -20.11 7.40
CA PHE A 173 9.43 -18.84 7.12
C PHE A 173 10.39 -17.72 6.68
N ALA A 174 11.69 -17.98 6.59
CA ALA A 174 12.69 -17.04 6.10
C ALA A 174 12.40 -16.44 4.71
N ARG A 175 11.58 -17.10 3.88
CA ARG A 175 11.14 -16.57 2.57
C ARG A 175 9.87 -15.71 2.63
N LEU A 176 9.32 -15.44 3.81
CA LEU A 176 8.11 -14.60 3.96
C LEU A 176 8.44 -13.11 4.10
N VAL A 177 9.67 -12.75 4.48
CA VAL A 177 10.14 -11.36 4.47
C VAL A 177 10.90 -11.14 3.16
N ASP A 178 10.49 -10.12 2.40
CA ASP A 178 11.11 -9.77 1.11
C ASP A 178 12.30 -8.83 1.35
N ALA A 179 12.05 -7.74 2.10
CA ALA A 179 13.08 -6.73 2.41
C ALA A 179 12.74 -5.95 3.69
N GLU A 180 13.78 -5.53 4.39
CA GLU A 180 13.76 -4.53 5.45
C GLU A 180 14.60 -3.34 4.96
N TYR A 181 14.01 -2.15 4.90
CA TYR A 181 14.72 -0.96 4.42
C TYR A 181 14.22 0.33 5.09
N GLY A 182 15.10 1.33 5.11
CA GLY A 182 14.75 2.70 5.51
C GLY A 182 14.18 3.48 4.33
N SER A 183 13.10 4.23 4.55
CA SER A 183 12.52 5.14 3.58
C SER A 183 12.42 6.53 4.17
N ALA A 184 12.82 7.52 3.39
CA ALA A 184 12.81 8.91 3.77
C ALA A 184 12.12 9.74 2.70
N THR A 185 11.38 10.77 3.11
CA THR A 185 10.75 11.71 2.20
C THR A 185 10.88 13.13 2.72
N PHE A 186 10.90 14.09 1.80
CA PHE A 186 11.04 15.50 2.16
C PHE A 186 10.16 16.40 1.30
N ILE A 187 9.79 17.54 1.86
CA ILE A 187 8.98 18.54 1.18
C ILE A 187 9.36 19.96 1.62
N ALA A 188 9.55 20.83 0.64
CA ALA A 188 9.83 22.23 0.88
C ALA A 188 8.68 22.89 1.65
N THR A 189 9.02 23.65 2.69
CA THR A 189 8.05 24.22 3.64
C THR A 189 8.15 25.74 3.65
N ARG A 190 8.05 26.35 2.45
CA ARG A 190 8.14 27.80 2.28
C ARG A 190 6.84 28.52 2.61
N GLU A 191 5.72 27.81 2.48
CA GLU A 191 4.38 28.29 2.74
C GLU A 191 3.66 27.36 3.74
N PRO A 192 2.61 27.84 4.43
CA PRO A 192 1.78 26.97 5.25
C PRO A 192 1.07 25.93 4.39
N THR A 193 1.38 24.65 4.60
CA THR A 193 0.83 23.56 3.79
C THR A 193 0.27 22.45 4.66
N GLN A 194 -0.84 21.87 4.22
CA GLN A 194 -1.41 20.67 4.83
C GLN A 194 -1.18 19.46 3.90
N LEU A 195 -0.55 18.44 4.46
CA LEU A 195 -0.07 17.27 3.74
C LEU A 195 -0.50 15.99 4.44
N GLU A 196 -0.62 14.92 3.68
CA GLU A 196 -0.72 13.56 4.17
C GLU A 196 0.61 12.86 3.93
N LEU A 197 1.25 12.43 5.01
CA LEU A 197 2.35 11.48 4.95
C LEU A 197 1.75 10.08 4.75
N ARG A 198 2.01 9.48 3.60
CA ARG A 198 1.49 8.16 3.21
C ARG A 198 2.62 7.17 3.06
N VAL A 199 2.32 5.90 3.35
CA VAL A 199 3.20 4.76 3.11
C VAL A 199 2.63 3.95 1.95
N SER A 200 3.43 3.77 0.91
CA SER A 200 3.14 2.91 -0.22
C SER A 200 3.97 1.63 -0.18
N THR A 201 3.84 0.80 -1.22
CA THR A 201 4.72 -0.35 -1.41
C THR A 201 6.17 0.01 -1.74
N SER A 202 6.44 1.23 -2.19
CA SER A 202 7.78 1.73 -2.55
C SER A 202 8.43 2.61 -1.49
N GLY A 203 7.68 3.11 -0.51
CA GLY A 203 8.22 3.95 0.54
C GLY A 203 7.26 4.99 1.12
N LEU A 204 7.84 5.98 1.79
CA LEU A 204 7.13 7.17 2.25
C LEU A 204 6.95 8.18 1.11
N LEU A 205 5.80 8.86 1.12
CA LEU A 205 5.52 9.96 0.22
C LEU A 205 4.57 10.98 0.84
N PHE A 206 4.72 12.25 0.47
CA PHE A 206 3.79 13.31 0.83
C PHE A 206 2.74 13.49 -0.28
N ARG A 207 1.46 13.57 0.09
CA ARG A 207 0.36 14.02 -0.77
C ARG A 207 -0.23 15.31 -0.21
N PRO A 208 -0.74 16.23 -1.04
CA PRO A 208 -1.60 17.31 -0.58
C PRO A 208 -2.85 16.74 0.10
N ALA A 209 -3.25 17.30 1.24
CA ALA A 209 -4.43 16.83 1.95
C ALA A 209 -5.69 16.97 1.09
N GLY A 210 -6.53 15.92 1.07
CA GLY A 210 -7.75 15.87 0.26
C GLY A 210 -7.57 15.33 -1.16
N GLN A 211 -6.34 15.02 -1.60
CA GLN A 211 -6.11 14.29 -2.86
C GLN A 211 -6.17 12.77 -2.63
N THR A 212 -7.35 12.26 -2.31
CA THR A 212 -7.64 10.83 -2.45
C THR A 212 -7.58 10.46 -3.93
N LEU A 213 -6.98 9.32 -4.29
CA LEU A 213 -6.91 8.77 -5.67
C LEU A 213 -8.29 8.33 -6.22
N GLN A 214 -9.31 9.16 -6.04
CA GLN A 214 -10.65 9.05 -6.60
C GLN A 214 -10.96 10.35 -7.33
N GLY A 215 -10.48 10.43 -8.58
CA GLY A 215 -10.88 11.44 -9.54
C GLY A 215 -10.34 12.84 -9.24
N ALA A 216 -9.89 13.51 -10.29
CA ALA A 216 -9.81 14.97 -10.28
C ALA A 216 -11.16 15.53 -9.82
N SER A 217 -11.23 16.09 -8.62
CA SER A 217 -12.42 16.74 -8.07
C SER A 217 -11.97 17.94 -7.25
N ALA A 218 -11.91 19.07 -7.95
CA ALA A 218 -12.09 20.45 -7.49
C ALA A 218 -11.40 20.88 -6.18
N SER A 219 -10.33 21.68 -6.32
CA SER A 219 -10.06 22.75 -5.37
C SER A 219 -10.99 23.93 -5.65
N PRO A 220 -11.78 24.42 -4.67
CA PRO A 220 -12.05 25.83 -4.55
C PRO A 220 -10.97 26.44 -3.65
N ILE A 221 -10.12 27.28 -4.24
CA ILE A 221 -9.26 28.20 -3.49
C ILE A 221 -10.20 29.13 -2.68
N PRO A 222 -10.08 29.22 -1.35
CA PRO A 222 -10.71 30.31 -0.61
C PRO A 222 -9.86 31.56 -0.84
N GLN A 223 -10.40 32.54 -1.57
CA GLN A 223 -9.88 33.90 -1.51
C GLN A 223 -10.35 34.55 -0.20
N ARG A 224 -9.40 34.89 0.67
CA ARG A 224 -9.52 36.01 1.62
C ARG A 224 -8.18 36.68 1.78
#